data_AF-A0A8J7UV87-F1
#
_entry.id   AF-A0A8J7UV87-F1
#
_cell.length_a   1.000
_cell.length_b   1.000
_cell.length_c   1.000
_cell.angle_alpha   90.00
_cell.angle_beta   90.00
_cell.angle_gamma   90.00
#
_symmetry.space_group_name_H-M   'P 1'
#
loop_
_entity.id
_entity.type
_entity.pdbx_description
1 polymer ?
#
loop_
_entity_poly.entity_id
_entity_poly.type
_entity_poly.pdbx_seq_one_letter_code
_entity_poly.pdbx_strand_id
1 'polypeptide(L)'
;MLISLVPPWNRYDFNTIRALEELGFLTLSASVKKGEAKKDSKLNFLPATCDLSQLREAVISAKSSSDTQPVIVVLLHAYDFKKKKHNSYNYHEFLKLLHWLKSQNDVRLISISEAAELINDLRSKRFLLNRGKYALSTVLPSSLQNKNSITQYQEYRGTLLIPKIIESRGFYLLIAILRKLILKVQKIIGYGVKSKI
;
A
#
# COMPACT_ATOMS: atom_id res chain seq x y z
N MET A 1 23.67 14.40 -11.30
CA MET A 1 22.49 15.06 -10.71
C MET A 1 21.69 13.99 -9.99
N LEU A 2 21.29 14.19 -8.72
CA LEU A 2 20.44 13.24 -8.02
C LEU A 2 19.02 13.34 -8.58
N ILE A 3 18.55 12.28 -9.23
CA ILE A 3 17.20 12.24 -9.82
C ILE A 3 16.14 11.68 -8.86
N SER A 4 16.56 10.95 -7.82
CA SER A 4 15.68 10.21 -6.93
C SER A 4 16.06 10.43 -5.46
N LEU A 5 15.06 10.64 -4.59
CA LEU A 5 15.24 10.67 -3.12
C LEU A 5 14.46 9.52 -2.45
N VAL A 6 15.10 8.89 -1.46
CA VAL A 6 14.42 8.08 -0.43
C VAL A 6 14.58 8.81 0.92
N PRO A 7 13.51 9.40 1.49
CA PRO A 7 13.64 10.17 2.71
C PRO A 7 13.81 9.25 3.93
N PRO A 8 14.49 9.73 4.99
CA PRO A 8 14.58 9.00 6.25
C PRO A 8 13.21 8.59 6.77
N TRP A 9 13.14 7.40 7.38
CA TRP A 9 11.89 6.83 7.93
C TRP A 9 10.75 6.64 6.92
N ASN A 10 11.04 6.79 5.62
CA ASN A 10 10.07 6.65 4.54
C ASN A 10 8.92 7.68 4.65
N ARG A 11 9.17 8.85 5.26
CA ARG A 11 8.17 9.91 5.51
C ARG A 11 8.59 11.23 4.89
N TYR A 12 7.59 12.04 4.56
CA TYR A 12 7.77 13.36 3.98
C TYR A 12 6.44 14.13 4.03
N ASP A 13 6.53 15.45 3.87
CA ASP A 13 5.39 16.38 3.86
C ASP A 13 5.38 17.25 2.59
N PHE A 14 4.46 18.21 2.52
CA PHE A 14 4.37 19.12 1.38
C PHE A 14 5.58 20.04 1.23
N ASN A 15 6.27 20.38 2.33
CA ASN A 15 7.49 21.19 2.27
C ASN A 15 8.63 20.40 1.64
N THR A 16 8.73 19.12 1.97
CA THR A 16 9.69 18.19 1.37
C THR A 16 9.48 18.10 -0.14
N ILE A 17 8.22 17.92 -0.58
CA ILE A 17 7.89 17.86 -2.02
C ILE A 17 8.31 19.15 -2.73
N ARG A 18 7.94 20.32 -2.17
CA ARG A 18 8.29 21.62 -2.75
C ARG A 18 9.81 21.78 -2.87
N ALA A 19 10.56 21.47 -1.82
CA ALA A 19 12.02 21.57 -1.83
C ALA A 19 12.65 20.65 -2.89
N LEU A 20 12.13 19.43 -3.06
CA LEU A 20 12.59 18.51 -4.10
C LEU A 20 12.34 19.04 -5.51
N GLU A 21 11.16 19.60 -5.76
CA GLU A 21 10.82 20.21 -7.05
C GLU A 21 11.70 21.43 -7.36
N GLU A 22 11.97 22.29 -6.36
CA GLU A 22 12.86 23.45 -6.48
C GLU A 22 14.32 23.04 -6.75
N LEU A 23 14.77 21.94 -6.15
CA LEU A 23 16.11 21.37 -6.34
C LEU A 23 16.23 20.52 -7.62
N GLY A 24 15.16 20.37 -8.39
CA GLY A 24 15.16 19.62 -9.65
C GLY A 24 15.19 18.09 -9.50
N PHE A 25 14.82 17.55 -8.33
CA PHE A 25 14.59 16.11 -8.19
C PHE A 25 13.39 15.69 -9.05
N LEU A 26 13.47 14.48 -9.60
CA LEU A 26 12.43 13.95 -10.48
C LEU A 26 11.54 12.92 -9.77
N THR A 27 12.10 12.19 -8.81
CA THR A 27 11.47 11.02 -8.21
C THR A 27 11.59 11.01 -6.70
N LEU A 28 10.48 10.67 -6.03
CA LEU A 28 10.42 10.44 -4.60
C LEU A 28 9.95 9.01 -4.34
N SER A 29 10.81 8.20 -3.72
CA SER A 29 10.51 6.82 -3.34
C SER A 29 10.40 6.73 -1.83
N ALA A 30 9.17 6.61 -1.32
CA ALA A 30 8.88 6.76 0.09
C ALA A 30 7.77 5.81 0.58
N SER A 31 7.03 6.13 1.64
CA SER A 31 5.84 5.36 2.03
C SER A 31 4.60 5.89 1.32
N VAL A 32 3.76 4.99 0.81
CA VAL A 32 2.39 5.32 0.38
C VAL A 32 1.47 5.71 1.54
N LYS A 33 1.79 5.26 2.77
CA LYS A 33 0.95 5.45 3.97
C LYS A 33 1.27 6.74 4.72
N LYS A 34 2.54 7.15 4.70
CA LYS A 34 3.10 8.22 5.55
C LYS A 34 3.64 9.40 4.75
N GLY A 35 3.19 9.52 3.51
CA GLY A 35 3.59 10.54 2.55
C GLY A 35 2.40 11.34 2.07
N GLU A 36 2.67 12.56 1.61
CA GLU A 36 1.68 13.44 1.01
C GLU A 36 1.86 13.55 -0.51
N ALA A 37 0.84 13.96 -1.25
CA ALA A 37 1.02 14.28 -2.67
C ALA A 37 0.04 15.38 -3.08
N LYS A 38 0.56 16.42 -3.72
CA LYS A 38 -0.29 17.41 -4.38
C LYS A 38 -0.71 16.89 -5.75
N LYS A 39 -1.95 17.17 -6.17
CA LYS A 39 -2.48 16.70 -7.46
C LYS A 39 -1.65 17.17 -8.65
N ASP A 40 -1.01 18.33 -8.53
CA ASP A 40 -0.19 19.01 -9.52
C ASP A 40 1.31 18.83 -9.32
N SER A 41 1.75 17.94 -8.42
CA SER A 41 3.18 17.69 -8.22
C SER A 41 3.86 17.20 -9.50
N LYS A 42 5.06 17.74 -9.75
CA LYS A 42 5.96 17.41 -10.86
C LYS A 42 6.89 16.25 -10.52
N LEU A 43 6.75 15.61 -9.36
CA LEU A 43 7.52 14.44 -8.97
C LEU A 43 6.86 13.15 -9.48
N ASN A 44 7.68 12.16 -9.80
CA ASN A 44 7.30 10.76 -9.87
C ASN A 44 7.29 10.18 -8.44
N PHE A 45 6.31 9.33 -8.16
CA PHE A 45 6.16 8.67 -6.86
C PHE A 45 6.29 7.17 -7.04
N LEU A 46 7.29 6.59 -6.38
CA LEU A 46 7.57 5.14 -6.37
C LEU A 46 7.60 4.65 -4.92
N PRO A 47 6.45 4.56 -4.23
CA PRO A 47 6.46 4.21 -2.83
C PRO A 47 6.88 2.75 -2.62
N ALA A 48 7.64 2.48 -1.55
CA ALA A 48 7.87 1.14 -1.04
C ALA A 48 6.54 0.43 -0.77
N THR A 49 6.40 -0.78 -1.31
CA THR A 49 5.17 -1.58 -1.24
C THR A 49 5.30 -2.78 -0.33
N CYS A 50 6.51 -3.33 -0.19
CA CYS A 50 6.77 -4.51 0.64
C CYS A 50 8.22 -4.52 1.16
N ASP A 51 8.48 -5.42 2.12
CA ASP A 51 9.81 -5.78 2.58
C ASP A 51 10.27 -7.12 1.96
N LEU A 52 11.52 -7.54 2.24
CA LEU A 52 12.09 -8.76 1.66
C LEU A 52 11.30 -10.03 1.99
N SER A 53 10.71 -10.14 3.17
CA SER A 53 9.91 -11.30 3.57
C SER A 53 8.62 -11.43 2.78
N GLN A 54 8.11 -10.32 2.25
CA GLN A 54 6.87 -10.27 1.47
C GLN A 54 7.08 -10.37 -0.05
N LEU A 55 8.32 -10.24 -0.54
CA LEU A 55 8.61 -10.08 -1.97
C LEU A 55 8.08 -11.24 -2.83
N ARG A 56 8.29 -12.49 -2.39
CA ARG A 56 7.82 -13.67 -3.12
C ARG A 56 6.30 -13.66 -3.30
N GLU A 57 5.58 -13.45 -2.20
CA GLU A 57 4.12 -13.35 -2.21
C GLU A 57 3.61 -12.14 -2.99
N ALA A 58 4.32 -11.00 -2.94
CA ALA A 58 3.99 -9.82 -3.71
C ALA A 58 4.02 -10.09 -5.23
N VAL A 59 5.04 -10.82 -5.70
CA VAL A 59 5.18 -11.23 -7.10
C VAL A 59 4.09 -12.23 -7.49
N ILE A 60 3.83 -13.27 -6.68
CA ILE A 60 2.77 -14.26 -6.96
C ILE A 60 1.40 -13.58 -7.03
N SER A 61 1.14 -12.66 -6.10
CA SER A 61 -0.06 -11.83 -6.09
C SER A 61 -0.16 -10.97 -7.35
N ALA A 62 0.95 -10.41 -7.83
CA ALA A 62 0.96 -9.49 -8.98
C ALA A 62 0.58 -10.23 -10.25
N LYS A 63 1.12 -11.44 -10.43
CA LYS A 63 0.80 -12.35 -11.54
C LYS A 63 -0.67 -12.76 -11.56
N SER A 64 -1.27 -12.94 -10.38
CA SER A 64 -2.68 -13.31 -10.24
C SER A 64 -3.64 -12.10 -10.32
N SER A 65 -3.12 -10.88 -10.45
CA SER A 65 -3.92 -9.66 -10.48
C SER A 65 -4.37 -9.30 -11.89
N SER A 66 -5.43 -8.49 -12.02
CA SER A 66 -5.85 -7.91 -13.30
C SER A 66 -5.09 -6.63 -13.69
N ASP A 67 -4.11 -6.23 -12.86
CA ASP A 67 -3.23 -5.12 -13.14
C ASP A 67 -2.23 -5.54 -14.23
N THR A 68 -2.11 -4.74 -15.28
CA THR A 68 -1.20 -5.00 -16.41
C THR A 68 0.19 -4.44 -16.18
N GLN A 69 0.36 -3.57 -15.18
CA GLN A 69 1.64 -2.96 -14.87
C GLN A 69 1.85 -2.83 -13.35
N PRO A 70 1.77 -3.94 -12.58
CA PRO A 70 2.03 -3.90 -11.16
C PRO A 70 3.50 -3.57 -10.88
N VAL A 71 3.74 -2.59 -10.02
CA VAL A 71 5.09 -2.23 -9.57
C VAL A 71 5.28 -2.68 -8.14
N ILE A 72 6.40 -3.36 -7.86
CA ILE A 72 6.78 -3.78 -6.51
C ILE A 72 8.07 -3.05 -6.15
N VAL A 73 8.02 -2.20 -5.12
CA VAL A 73 9.19 -1.48 -4.62
C VAL A 73 9.55 -2.07 -3.26
N VAL A 74 10.71 -2.74 -3.20
CA VAL A 74 11.16 -3.46 -2.02
C VAL A 74 11.99 -2.55 -1.14
N LEU A 75 11.55 -2.36 0.11
CA LEU A 75 12.35 -1.70 1.12
C LEU A 75 13.23 -2.73 1.83
N LEU A 76 14.54 -2.52 1.79
CA LEU A 76 15.53 -3.37 2.44
C LEU A 76 16.56 -2.52 3.18
N HIS A 77 17.03 -3.02 4.31
CA HIS A 77 18.08 -2.42 5.13
C HIS A 77 19.21 -3.43 5.33
N ALA A 78 20.42 -2.93 5.56
CA ALA A 78 21.57 -3.79 5.85
C ALA A 78 21.34 -4.73 7.07
N TYR A 79 20.52 -4.31 8.04
CA TYR A 79 20.20 -5.14 9.20
C TYR A 79 19.18 -6.25 8.92
N ASP A 80 18.49 -6.22 7.78
CA ASP A 80 17.59 -7.31 7.38
C ASP A 80 18.40 -8.58 7.09
N PHE A 81 19.71 -8.45 6.88
CA PHE A 81 20.64 -9.55 6.68
C PHE A 81 21.27 -10.11 7.97
N LYS A 82 20.95 -9.52 9.14
CA LYS A 82 21.50 -9.95 10.43
C LYS A 82 20.58 -10.98 11.07
N LYS A 83 21.09 -12.21 11.27
CA LYS A 83 20.42 -13.42 11.83
C LYS A 83 19.63 -13.27 13.15
N LYS A 84 19.58 -12.09 13.77
CA LYS A 84 18.99 -11.88 15.11
C LYS A 84 17.47 -11.62 15.11
N LYS A 85 16.82 -11.54 13.96
CA LYS A 85 15.36 -11.30 13.87
C LYS A 85 14.65 -12.45 13.17
N HIS A 86 13.44 -12.78 13.64
CA HIS A 86 12.59 -13.86 13.13
C HIS A 86 12.24 -13.78 11.62
N ASN A 87 12.53 -12.66 10.95
CA ASN A 87 12.32 -12.44 9.50
C ASN A 87 13.59 -11.97 8.78
N SER A 88 14.77 -12.24 9.34
CA SER A 88 16.04 -11.88 8.70
C SER A 88 16.40 -12.88 7.60
N TYR A 89 16.86 -12.37 6.46
CA TYR A 89 17.45 -13.18 5.40
C TYR A 89 18.93 -13.35 5.69
N ASN A 90 19.51 -14.52 5.43
CA ASN A 90 20.95 -14.57 5.21
C ASN A 90 21.27 -14.29 3.73
N TYR A 91 22.54 -13.99 3.42
CA TYR A 91 22.96 -13.71 2.04
C TYR A 91 22.64 -14.84 1.06
N HIS A 92 22.69 -16.10 1.51
CA HIS A 92 22.39 -17.25 0.66
C HIS A 92 20.89 -17.35 0.33
N GLU A 93 20.01 -17.08 1.30
CA GLU A 93 18.56 -16.98 1.07
C GLU A 93 18.21 -15.82 0.14
N PHE A 94 18.90 -14.68 0.29
CA PHE A 94 18.73 -13.55 -0.61
C PHE A 94 19.15 -13.87 -2.05
N LEU A 95 20.30 -14.55 -2.24
CA LEU A 95 20.73 -15.02 -3.56
C LEU A 95 19.72 -15.99 -4.17
N LYS A 96 19.18 -16.95 -3.38
CA LYS A 96 18.10 -17.85 -3.83
C LYS A 96 16.86 -17.06 -4.29
N LEU A 97 16.48 -16.02 -3.55
CA LEU A 97 15.36 -15.16 -3.92
C LEU A 97 15.63 -14.41 -5.23
N LEU A 98 16.84 -13.86 -5.43
CA LEU A 98 17.24 -13.20 -6.67
C LEU A 98 17.25 -14.16 -7.86
N HIS A 99 17.75 -15.39 -7.69
CA HIS A 99 17.71 -16.41 -8.74
C HIS A 99 16.27 -16.79 -9.10
N TRP A 100 15.40 -16.94 -8.11
CA TRP A 100 13.98 -17.19 -8.36
C TRP A 100 13.30 -16.03 -9.09
N LEU A 101 13.60 -14.77 -8.73
CA LEU A 101 13.08 -13.60 -9.43
C LEU A 101 13.55 -13.56 -10.89
N LYS A 102 14.85 -13.83 -11.13
CA LYS A 102 15.43 -13.87 -12.48
C LYS A 102 14.87 -15.01 -13.33
N SER A 103 14.39 -16.10 -12.71
CA SER A 103 13.77 -17.21 -13.44
C SER A 103 12.32 -16.95 -13.82
N GLN A 104 11.72 -15.82 -13.41
CA GLN A 104 10.38 -15.42 -13.84
C GLN A 104 10.50 -14.65 -15.16
N ASN A 105 9.88 -15.15 -16.23
CA ASN A 105 9.95 -14.56 -17.58
C ASN A 105 9.18 -13.23 -17.73
N ASP A 106 8.27 -12.96 -16.81
CA ASP A 106 7.36 -11.82 -16.75
C ASP A 106 7.74 -10.80 -15.65
N VAL A 107 8.89 -10.97 -15.00
CA VAL A 107 9.39 -10.05 -13.97
C VAL A 107 10.62 -9.33 -14.48
N ARG A 108 10.60 -8.00 -14.41
CA ARG A 108 11.75 -7.15 -14.72
C ARG A 108 12.29 -6.54 -13.44
N LEU A 109 13.56 -6.82 -13.14
CA LEU A 109 14.29 -6.19 -12.04
C LEU A 109 14.99 -4.93 -12.59
N ILE A 110 14.61 -3.77 -12.06
CA ILE A 110 15.14 -2.45 -12.44
C ILE A 110 15.34 -1.58 -11.20
N SER A 111 16.23 -0.60 -11.31
CA SER A 111 16.40 0.44 -10.32
C SER A 111 15.20 1.41 -10.29
N ILE A 112 15.08 2.18 -9.19
CA ILE A 112 14.07 3.24 -9.06
C ILE A 112 14.19 4.27 -10.19
N SER A 113 15.42 4.61 -10.59
CA SER A 113 15.69 5.56 -11.66
C SER A 113 15.21 5.04 -13.01
N GLU A 114 15.56 3.80 -13.37
CA GLU A 114 15.08 3.17 -14.60
C GLU A 114 13.55 3.05 -14.60
N ALA A 115 12.93 2.72 -13.46
CA ALA A 115 11.48 2.69 -13.35
C ALA A 115 10.85 4.07 -13.62
N ALA A 116 11.47 5.15 -13.13
CA ALA A 116 11.03 6.52 -13.35
C ALA A 116 11.11 6.97 -14.82
N GLU A 117 12.01 6.36 -15.61
CA GLU A 117 12.16 6.61 -17.04
C GLU A 117 11.24 5.75 -17.89
N LEU A 118 11.02 4.49 -17.49
CA LEU A 118 10.27 3.51 -18.28
C LEU A 118 8.75 3.57 -18.07
N ILE A 119 8.29 4.09 -16.93
CA ILE A 119 6.88 4.06 -16.53
C ILE A 119 6.28 5.47 -16.57
N ASN A 120 5.33 5.67 -17.47
CA ASN A 120 4.81 7.00 -17.80
C ASN A 120 3.78 7.56 -16.79
N ASP A 121 3.13 6.72 -15.98
CA ASP A 121 2.02 7.10 -15.11
C ASP A 121 2.39 7.19 -13.61
N LEU A 122 3.66 7.38 -13.26
CA LEU A 122 4.13 7.44 -11.86
C LEU A 122 3.80 8.73 -11.10
N ARG A 123 3.01 9.63 -11.69
CA ARG A 123 2.68 10.93 -11.08
C ARG A 123 1.72 10.79 -9.89
N SER A 124 1.45 11.94 -9.25
CA SER A 124 0.56 12.10 -8.10
C SER A 124 -0.78 11.35 -8.22
N LYS A 125 -1.37 11.25 -9.41
CA LYS A 125 -2.64 10.53 -9.65
C LYS A 125 -2.55 9.05 -9.27
N ARG A 126 -1.50 8.34 -9.71
CA ARG A 126 -1.26 6.94 -9.36
C ARG A 126 -0.98 6.79 -7.86
N PHE A 127 -0.23 7.72 -7.29
CA PHE A 127 0.04 7.74 -5.86
C PHE A 127 -1.24 7.86 -5.02
N LEU A 128 -2.07 8.86 -5.32
CA LEU A 128 -3.31 9.12 -4.60
C LEU A 128 -4.31 7.97 -4.72
N LEU A 129 -4.40 7.34 -5.89
CA LEU A 129 -5.22 6.15 -6.10
C LEU A 129 -4.77 5.00 -5.20
N ASN A 130 -3.47 4.70 -5.17
CA ASN A 130 -2.93 3.63 -4.33
C ASN A 130 -3.07 3.95 -2.85
N ARG A 131 -2.79 5.19 -2.42
CA ARG A 131 -3.03 5.65 -1.03
C ARG A 131 -4.48 5.42 -0.60
N GLY A 132 -5.44 5.70 -1.48
CA GLY A 132 -6.86 5.38 -1.25
C GLY A 132 -7.13 3.89 -1.05
N LYS A 133 -6.53 3.00 -1.87
CA LYS A 133 -6.63 1.55 -1.69
C LYS A 133 -6.12 1.10 -0.32
N TYR A 134 -4.96 1.61 0.09
CA TYR A 134 -4.41 1.31 1.41
C TYR A 134 -5.34 1.79 2.53
N ALA A 135 -5.83 3.04 2.47
CA ALA A 135 -6.76 3.55 3.47
C ALA A 135 -8.02 2.68 3.58
N LEU A 136 -8.59 2.27 2.45
CA LEU A 136 -9.74 1.35 2.44
C LEU A 136 -9.40 0.00 3.07
N SER A 137 -8.23 -0.57 2.78
CA SER A 137 -7.80 -1.85 3.37
C SER A 137 -7.66 -1.79 4.89
N THR A 138 -7.28 -0.63 5.45
CA THR A 138 -7.14 -0.45 6.91
C THR A 138 -8.47 -0.35 7.63
N VAL A 139 -9.52 0.04 6.92
CA VAL A 139 -10.86 0.18 7.49
C VAL A 139 -11.62 -1.14 7.30
N LEU A 140 -11.53 -1.80 6.14
CA LEU A 140 -12.25 -3.04 5.89
C LEU A 140 -11.93 -4.16 6.91
N PRO A 141 -12.92 -4.97 7.33
CA PRO A 141 -12.67 -6.16 8.15
C PRO A 141 -11.78 -7.16 7.41
N SER A 142 -11.04 -7.97 8.16
CA SER A 142 -10.03 -8.90 7.60
C SER A 142 -10.60 -9.86 6.54
N SER A 143 -11.87 -10.26 6.63
CA SER A 143 -12.57 -11.10 5.65
C SER A 143 -12.78 -10.41 4.30
N LEU A 144 -12.82 -9.08 4.26
CA LEU A 144 -12.98 -8.26 3.05
C LEU A 144 -11.67 -7.59 2.60
N GLN A 145 -10.59 -7.76 3.38
CA GLN A 145 -9.28 -7.23 3.02
C GLN A 145 -8.65 -8.08 1.92
N ASN A 146 -8.42 -7.47 0.76
CA ASN A 146 -7.49 -8.01 -0.21
C ASN A 146 -6.05 -7.67 0.23
N LYS A 147 -5.49 -8.48 1.15
CA LYS A 147 -4.10 -8.32 1.66
C LYS A 147 -3.04 -8.37 0.55
N ASN A 148 -3.38 -9.00 -0.55
CA ASN A 148 -2.52 -9.16 -1.72
C ASN A 148 -2.47 -7.89 -2.59
N SER A 149 -3.47 -7.02 -2.49
CA SER A 149 -3.50 -5.72 -3.20
C SER A 149 -2.64 -4.63 -2.57
N ILE A 150 -2.19 -4.80 -1.33
CA ILE A 150 -1.39 -3.80 -0.59
C ILE A 150 0.12 -4.02 -0.70
N THR A 151 0.58 -5.03 -1.43
CA THR A 151 2.01 -5.28 -1.68
C THR A 151 2.46 -4.79 -3.06
N GLN A 152 1.56 -4.13 -3.79
CA GLN A 152 1.78 -3.64 -5.15
C GLN A 152 1.38 -2.17 -5.27
N TYR A 153 2.13 -1.45 -6.10
CA TYR A 153 1.81 -0.12 -6.55
C TYR A 153 1.11 -0.23 -7.90
N GLN A 154 -0.22 -0.17 -7.87
CA GLN A 154 -1.04 -0.53 -9.01
C GLN A 154 -1.11 0.59 -10.05
N GLU A 155 -1.30 0.23 -11.32
CA GLU A 155 -1.48 1.17 -12.44
C GLU A 155 -2.67 2.12 -12.22
N TYR A 156 -2.56 3.34 -12.75
CA TYR A 156 -3.68 4.28 -12.80
C TYR A 156 -4.53 4.07 -14.06
N ARG A 157 -5.69 3.41 -13.93
CA ARG A 157 -6.66 3.22 -15.03
C ARG A 157 -7.87 4.16 -15.01
N GLY A 158 -7.74 5.35 -14.42
CA GLY A 158 -8.78 6.39 -14.48
C GLY A 158 -10.07 6.16 -13.68
N THR A 159 -10.30 4.96 -13.12
CA THR A 159 -11.50 4.66 -12.32
C THR A 159 -11.20 4.71 -10.82
N LEU A 160 -11.89 5.61 -10.11
CA LEU A 160 -11.96 5.60 -8.65
C LEU A 160 -12.73 4.36 -8.17
N LEU A 161 -12.36 3.87 -6.99
CA LEU A 161 -12.89 2.68 -6.30
C LEU A 161 -14.33 2.85 -5.81
N ILE A 162 -15.24 3.28 -6.68
CA ILE A 162 -16.64 3.52 -6.34
C ILE A 162 -17.32 2.27 -5.75
N PRO A 163 -17.14 1.04 -6.29
CA PRO A 163 -17.84 -0.14 -5.76
C PRO A 163 -17.41 -0.52 -4.33
N LYS A 164 -16.11 -0.53 -4.04
CA LYS A 164 -15.59 -0.95 -2.72
C LYS A 164 -15.88 0.06 -1.61
N ILE A 165 -15.98 1.35 -1.93
CA ILE A 165 -16.38 2.39 -0.97
C ILE A 165 -17.86 2.23 -0.60
N ILE A 166 -18.70 1.85 -1.57
CA ILE A 166 -20.13 1.57 -1.33
C ILE A 166 -20.29 0.33 -0.43
N GLU A 167 -19.55 -0.75 -0.71
CA GLU A 167 -19.53 -1.95 0.13
C GLU A 167 -19.08 -1.66 1.57
N SER A 168 -18.00 -0.88 1.75
CA SER A 168 -17.53 -0.52 3.09
C SER A 168 -18.58 0.29 3.86
N ARG A 169 -19.18 1.30 3.21
CA ARG A 169 -20.25 2.11 3.83
C ARG A 169 -21.46 1.26 4.20
N GLY A 170 -21.87 0.33 3.34
CA GLY A 170 -22.95 -0.62 3.61
C GLY A 170 -22.66 -1.50 4.83
N PHE A 171 -21.45 -2.05 4.92
CA PHE A 171 -21.03 -2.87 6.07
C PHE A 171 -21.12 -2.12 7.41
N TYR A 172 -20.59 -0.89 7.48
CA TYR A 172 -20.66 -0.09 8.72
C TYR A 172 -22.06 0.40 9.05
N LEU A 173 -22.87 0.72 8.04
CA LEU A 173 -24.27 1.07 8.24
C LEU A 173 -25.04 -0.11 8.84
N LEU A 174 -24.79 -1.33 8.36
CA LEU A 174 -25.37 -2.56 8.92
C LEU A 174 -24.97 -2.78 10.39
N ILE A 175 -23.68 -2.59 10.72
CA ILE A 175 -23.21 -2.66 12.12
C ILE A 175 -23.91 -1.61 12.99
N ALA A 176 -24.05 -0.38 12.51
CA ALA A 176 -24.72 0.68 13.25
C ALA A 176 -26.22 0.37 13.49
N ILE A 177 -26.90 -0.20 12.49
CA ILE A 177 -28.29 -0.65 12.59
C ILE A 177 -28.41 -1.79 13.60
N LEU A 178 -27.58 -2.83 13.48
CA LEU A 178 -27.54 -3.96 14.41
C LEU A 178 -27.29 -3.51 15.84
N ARG A 179 -26.34 -2.59 16.07
CA ARG A 179 -26.06 -2.02 17.39
C ARG A 179 -27.28 -1.28 17.95
N LYS A 180 -27.98 -0.48 17.12
CA LYS A 180 -29.23 0.18 17.54
C LYS A 180 -30.32 -0.82 17.90
N LEU A 181 -30.47 -1.91 17.13
CA LEU A 181 -31.42 -2.99 17.43
C LEU A 181 -31.08 -3.69 18.74
N ILE A 182 -29.82 -4.06 18.97
CA ILE A 182 -29.37 -4.68 20.22
C ILE A 182 -29.65 -3.77 21.42
N LEU A 183 -29.32 -2.48 21.33
CA LEU A 183 -29.61 -1.52 22.40
C LEU A 183 -31.12 -1.36 22.65
N LYS A 184 -31.95 -1.42 21.59
CA LYS A 184 -33.40 -1.37 21.71
C LYS A 184 -33.96 -2.63 22.40
N VAL A 185 -33.46 -3.81 22.05
CA VAL A 185 -33.83 -5.09 22.68
C VAL A 185 -33.40 -5.14 24.14
N GLN A 186 -32.16 -4.72 24.46
CA GLN A 186 -31.68 -4.61 25.85
C GLN A 186 -32.51 -3.65 26.68
N LYS A 187 -32.97 -2.53 26.09
CA LYS A 187 -33.90 -1.62 26.76
C LYS A 187 -35.22 -2.33 27.05
N ILE A 188 -35.86 -2.97 26.06
CA ILE A 188 -37.13 -3.69 26.27
C ILE A 188 -37.01 -4.77 27.36
N ILE A 189 -35.94 -5.57 27.34
CA ILE A 189 -35.71 -6.62 28.35
C ILE A 189 -35.40 -6.00 29.74
N GLY A 190 -34.62 -4.92 29.79
CA GLY A 190 -34.30 -4.21 31.04
C GLY A 190 -35.49 -3.51 31.70
N TYR A 191 -36.51 -3.14 30.93
CA TYR A 191 -37.79 -2.64 31.47
C TYR A 191 -38.72 -3.78 31.94
N GLY A 192 -38.52 -5.03 31.47
CA GLY A 192 -39.32 -6.19 31.85
C GLY A 192 -39.02 -6.79 33.23
N VAL A 193 -37.96 -6.34 33.91
CA VAL A 193 -37.53 -6.89 35.22
C VAL A 193 -38.00 -6.03 36.41
N LYS A 194 -38.61 -4.86 36.17
CA LYS A 194 -39.02 -3.93 37.24
C LYS A 194 -40.51 -3.97 37.65
N SER A 195 -41.30 -4.96 37.24
CA SER A 195 -42.75 -5.02 37.56
C SER A 195 -43.22 -6.31 38.23
N LYS A 196 -42.43 -6.89 39.14
CA LYS A 196 -42.89 -7.89 40.12
C LYS A 196 -42.14 -7.73 41.44
N ILE A 197 -42.56 -6.74 42.24
CA ILE A 197 -42.50 -6.78 43.71
C ILE A 197 -43.85 -6.29 44.19
#